data_AF-W4AI42-F1
#
_entry.id   AF-W4AI42-F1
#
_cell.length_a   1.000
_cell.length_b   1.000
_cell.length_c   1.000
_cell.angle_alpha   90.00
_cell.angle_beta   90.00
_cell.angle_gamma   90.00
#
_symmetry.space_group_name_H-M   'P 1'
#
loop_
_entity.id
_entity.type
_entity.pdbx_description
1 polymer ?
#
loop_
_entity_poly.entity_id
_entity_poly.type
_entity_poly.pdbx_seq_one_letter_code
_entity_poly.pdbx_strand_id
1 'polypeptide(L)'
;MKKTLSITAALALTLSLTAVASADPISGTVSDTTAPAPISVEEPIIKPEEVVLVPTPMIELTERTYFYNAPNGQKLGALGAQKIDTTGNRQDVVFGGEWVEVYTWLGKAWIYVE
;
A
#
# COMPACT_ATOMS: atom_id res chain seq x y z
N MET A 1 41.67 20.94 -38.68
CA MET A 1 42.17 20.33 -37.44
C MET A 1 41.01 19.68 -36.69
N LYS A 2 41.15 18.38 -36.37
CA LYS A 2 40.77 17.68 -35.12
C LYS A 2 39.31 17.85 -34.63
N LYS A 3 38.41 16.87 -34.92
CA LYS A 3 37.95 15.76 -34.03
C LYS A 3 37.00 16.28 -32.91
N THR A 4 35.77 15.80 -32.67
CA THR A 4 35.36 14.44 -32.28
C THR A 4 33.83 14.30 -32.08
N LEU A 5 33.32 13.12 -32.47
CA LEU A 5 32.34 12.22 -31.83
C LEU A 5 30.87 12.63 -31.59
N SER A 6 30.02 11.97 -32.38
CA SER A 6 28.67 11.51 -32.06
C SER A 6 28.66 10.50 -30.90
N ILE A 7 27.67 10.58 -30.01
CA ILE A 7 27.28 9.47 -29.12
C ILE A 7 25.75 9.38 -29.13
N THR A 8 25.23 8.43 -29.89
CA THR A 8 23.85 7.95 -29.82
C THR A 8 23.74 7.01 -28.63
N ALA A 9 22.94 7.36 -27.62
CA ALA A 9 22.59 6.45 -26.54
C ALA A 9 21.23 5.82 -26.86
N ALA A 10 21.24 4.58 -27.37
CA ALA A 10 20.05 3.74 -27.43
C ALA A 10 20.08 2.80 -26.22
N LEU A 11 19.25 3.08 -25.21
CA LEU A 11 19.04 2.20 -24.07
C LEU A 11 17.67 1.53 -24.22
N ALA A 12 17.65 0.39 -24.90
CA ALA A 12 16.48 -0.48 -24.96
C ALA A 12 16.48 -1.39 -23.73
N LEU A 13 15.45 -1.26 -22.89
CA LEU A 13 15.23 -2.14 -21.74
C LEU A 13 13.96 -2.97 -22.00
N THR A 14 14.11 -4.13 -22.65
CA THR A 14 13.01 -5.11 -22.78
C THR A 14 13.22 -6.22 -21.75
N LEU A 15 12.44 -6.17 -20.66
CA LEU A 15 12.32 -7.26 -19.70
C LEU A 15 10.98 -7.97 -19.94
N SER A 16 10.99 -9.02 -20.78
CA SER A 16 9.87 -9.96 -20.88
C SER A 16 10.15 -11.16 -19.98
N LEU A 17 9.51 -11.19 -18.80
CA LEU A 17 9.47 -12.34 -17.91
C LEU A 17 8.16 -13.11 -18.15
N THR A 18 8.23 -14.22 -18.87
CA THR A 18 7.15 -15.23 -18.89
C THR A 18 7.40 -16.22 -17.76
N ALA A 19 6.63 -16.12 -16.68
CA ALA A 19 6.59 -17.15 -15.66
C ALA A 19 5.70 -18.30 -16.15
N VAL A 20 6.31 -19.45 -16.47
CA VAL A 20 5.58 -20.72 -16.67
C VAL A 20 5.60 -21.45 -15.34
N ALA A 21 4.46 -21.47 -14.64
CA ALA A 21 4.23 -22.41 -13.56
C ALA A 21 3.85 -23.76 -14.19
N SER A 22 4.80 -24.69 -14.28
CA SER A 22 4.49 -26.09 -14.56
C SER A 22 4.24 -26.79 -13.23
N ALA A 23 2.97 -27.01 -12.89
CA ALA A 23 2.60 -27.91 -11.79
C ALA A 23 2.49 -29.33 -12.36
N ASP A 24 3.24 -30.28 -11.79
CA ASP A 24 3.06 -31.70 -12.11
C ASP A 24 1.70 -32.18 -11.60
N PRO A 25 0.91 -32.91 -12.40
CA PRO A 25 -0.34 -33.49 -11.93
C PRO A 25 -0.03 -34.66 -10.98
N ILE A 26 -0.36 -34.51 -9.70
CA ILE A 26 -0.33 -35.62 -8.76
C ILE A 26 -1.47 -36.60 -9.11
N SER A 27 -1.12 -37.73 -9.74
CA SER A 27 -2.04 -38.83 -10.02
C SER A 27 -2.12 -39.73 -8.78
N GLY A 28 -3.08 -39.44 -7.91
CA GLY A 28 -3.43 -40.27 -6.77
C GLY A 28 -4.94 -40.50 -6.73
N THR A 29 -5.35 -41.75 -6.89
CA THR A 29 -6.76 -42.16 -6.78
C THR A 29 -7.20 -42.03 -5.32
N VAL A 30 -8.12 -41.12 -5.02
CA VAL A 30 -8.79 -41.06 -3.72
C VAL A 30 -9.85 -42.17 -3.70
N SER A 31 -9.62 -43.19 -2.89
CA SER A 31 -10.62 -44.23 -2.63
C SER A 31 -11.70 -43.68 -1.70
N ASP A 32 -12.89 -43.46 -2.24
CA ASP A 32 -14.10 -43.25 -1.45
C ASP A 32 -14.45 -44.50 -0.64
N THR A 33 -14.67 -44.34 0.67
CA THR A 33 -15.93 -44.70 1.35
C THR A 33 -15.73 -44.67 2.86
N THR A 34 -16.17 -43.59 3.49
CA THR A 34 -16.90 -43.63 4.77
C THR A 34 -17.84 -42.43 4.74
N ALA A 35 -19.10 -42.66 5.10
CA ALA A 35 -20.24 -41.76 4.96
C ALA A 35 -19.91 -40.27 5.14
N PRO A 36 -20.48 -39.35 4.33
CA PRO A 36 -20.23 -37.93 4.50
C PRO A 36 -20.80 -37.52 5.87
N ALA A 37 -19.91 -37.29 6.84
CA ALA A 37 -20.20 -36.38 7.92
C ALA A 37 -20.65 -35.05 7.27
N PRO A 38 -21.69 -34.37 7.78
CA PRO A 38 -22.08 -33.10 7.22
C PRO A 38 -20.84 -32.19 7.23
N ILE A 39 -20.42 -31.76 6.04
CA ILE A 39 -19.50 -30.65 5.87
C ILE A 39 -20.20 -29.46 6.55
N SER A 40 -19.83 -29.22 7.79
CA SER A 40 -20.19 -28.00 8.50
C SER A 40 -19.45 -26.90 7.76
N VAL A 41 -20.14 -26.26 6.82
CA VAL A 41 -19.69 -25.01 6.24
C VAL A 41 -19.68 -24.05 7.43
N GLU A 42 -18.53 -23.88 8.08
CA GLU A 42 -18.37 -22.83 9.06
C GLU A 42 -18.82 -21.53 8.37
N GLU A 43 -19.73 -20.84 9.03
CA GLU A 43 -20.17 -19.52 8.60
C GLU A 43 -18.93 -18.67 8.28
N PRO A 44 -18.94 -17.87 7.19
CA PRO A 44 -17.83 -16.98 6.91
C PRO A 44 -17.41 -16.25 8.19
N ILE A 45 -16.12 -16.33 8.51
CA ILE A 45 -15.53 -15.76 9.73
C ILE A 45 -15.91 -14.28 9.89
N ILE A 46 -16.14 -13.58 8.77
CA ILE A 46 -16.62 -12.20 8.73
C ILE A 46 -18.14 -12.19 8.79
N LYS A 47 -18.68 -11.78 9.95
CA LYS A 47 -20.11 -11.50 10.10
C LYS A 47 -20.44 -10.11 9.53
N PRO A 48 -21.58 -9.90 8.85
CA PRO A 48 -21.98 -8.57 8.35
C PRO A 48 -22.20 -7.54 9.46
N GLU A 49 -22.28 -7.99 10.71
CA GLU A 49 -22.41 -7.19 11.94
C GLU A 49 -21.06 -6.82 12.59
N GLU A 50 -19.91 -7.18 12.00
CA GLU A 50 -18.60 -6.66 12.43
C GLU A 50 -18.48 -5.18 12.03
N VAL A 51 -19.08 -4.33 12.86
CA VAL A 51 -19.07 -2.88 12.71
C VAL A 51 -17.66 -2.39 13.06
N VAL A 52 -16.99 -1.73 12.11
CA VAL A 52 -15.81 -0.92 12.39
C VAL A 52 -16.24 0.21 13.33
N LEU A 53 -16.02 0.01 14.62
CA LEU A 53 -16.57 0.87 15.68
C LEU A 53 -16.04 2.31 15.62
N VAL A 54 -14.86 2.51 15.02
CA VAL A 54 -14.23 3.83 14.85
C VAL A 54 -13.45 3.84 13.52
N PRO A 55 -14.05 4.30 12.41
CA PRO A 55 -13.30 4.48 11.17
C PRO A 55 -12.23 5.55 11.35
N THR A 56 -11.03 5.30 10.82
CA THR A 56 -9.96 6.31 10.81
C THR A 56 -10.37 7.49 9.92
N PRO A 57 -10.13 8.74 10.36
CA PRO A 57 -10.53 9.89 9.58
C PRO A 57 -9.77 9.96 8.26
N MET A 58 -10.45 10.36 7.19
CA MET A 58 -9.85 10.65 5.89
C MET A 58 -9.47 12.12 5.78
N ILE A 59 -8.41 12.41 5.02
CA ILE A 59 -7.96 13.77 4.70
C ILE A 59 -7.92 13.93 3.19
N GLU A 60 -8.46 15.06 2.71
CA GLU A 60 -8.35 15.49 1.33
C GLU A 60 -7.20 16.49 1.20
N LEU A 61 -6.14 16.07 0.52
CA LEU A 61 -5.04 16.94 0.13
C LEU A 61 -5.43 17.62 -1.18
N THR A 62 -5.60 18.93 -1.16
CA THR A 62 -5.98 19.74 -2.34
C THR A 62 -4.79 20.16 -3.17
N GLU A 63 -3.58 20.08 -2.60
CA GLU A 63 -2.33 20.46 -3.23
C GLU A 63 -1.18 19.53 -2.85
N ARG A 64 0.05 19.89 -3.23
CA ARG A 64 1.24 19.12 -2.91
C ARG A 64 1.60 19.27 -1.42
N THR A 65 1.47 18.20 -0.65
CA THR A 65 1.77 18.19 0.78
C THR A 65 3.06 17.41 1.07
N TYR A 66 3.98 18.01 1.82
CA TYR A 66 5.20 17.32 2.24
C TYR A 66 4.95 16.38 3.43
N PHE A 67 5.66 15.25 3.46
CA PHE A 67 5.61 14.32 4.58
C PHE A 67 7.00 14.09 5.20
N TYR A 68 7.00 13.74 6.48
CA TYR A 68 8.15 13.76 7.38
C TYR A 68 8.26 12.45 8.16
N ASN A 69 9.46 12.14 8.67
CA ASN A 69 9.67 10.95 9.50
C ASN A 69 9.08 11.06 10.92
N ALA A 70 8.88 12.28 11.41
CA ALA A 70 8.32 12.62 12.70
C ALA A 70 7.73 14.05 12.65
N PRO A 71 6.88 14.45 13.61
CA PRO A 71 6.47 15.84 13.78
C PRO A 71 7.70 16.75 13.93
N ASN A 72 7.78 17.81 13.13
CA ASN A 72 8.96 18.70 13.04
C ASN A 72 10.27 17.98 12.66
N GLY A 73 10.18 16.79 12.04
CA GLY A 73 11.31 15.97 11.65
C GLY A 73 11.88 16.30 10.27
N GLN A 74 12.58 15.32 9.69
CA GLN A 74 13.16 15.41 8.36
C GLN A 74 12.11 15.15 7.29
N LYS A 75 12.14 15.95 6.23
CA LYS A 75 11.30 15.79 5.05
C LYS A 75 11.73 14.57 4.25
N LEU A 76 10.80 13.65 4.01
CA LEU A 76 11.05 12.41 3.27
C LEU A 76 10.60 12.49 1.81
N GLY A 77 9.55 13.27 1.54
CA GLY A 77 8.98 13.38 0.20
C GLY A 77 7.75 14.28 0.18
N ALA A 78 6.95 14.15 -0.88
CA ALA A 78 5.69 14.86 -1.03
C ALA A 78 4.61 13.97 -1.64
N LEU A 79 3.38 14.15 -1.17
CA LEU A 79 2.17 13.64 -1.78
C LEU A 79 1.59 14.71 -2.72
N GLY A 80 1.00 14.28 -3.83
CA GLY A 80 0.17 15.17 -4.65
C GLY A 80 -1.21 15.39 -4.03
N ALA A 81 -2.07 16.14 -4.73
CA ALA A 81 -3.46 16.28 -4.36
C ALA A 81 -4.18 14.91 -4.48
N GLN A 82 -4.78 14.44 -3.40
CA GLN A 82 -5.48 13.15 -3.32
C GLN A 82 -6.23 13.01 -1.99
N LYS A 83 -7.12 12.02 -1.90
CA LYS A 83 -7.75 11.61 -0.65
C LYS A 83 -6.97 10.45 -0.04
N ILE A 84 -6.62 10.56 1.23
CA ILE A 84 -5.87 9.54 1.96
C ILE A 84 -6.54 9.20 3.29
N ASP A 85 -6.37 7.94 3.69
CA ASP A 85 -6.67 7.48 5.04
C ASP A 85 -5.54 7.85 6.00
N THR A 86 -5.91 8.21 7.23
CA THR A 86 -4.97 8.45 8.32
C THR A 86 -4.82 7.23 9.20
N THR A 87 -3.77 7.16 10.02
CA THR A 87 -3.63 6.07 10.99
C THR A 87 -4.46 6.27 12.26
N GLY A 88 -5.04 7.46 12.43
CA GLY A 88 -5.68 7.92 13.67
C GLY A 88 -4.73 8.65 14.63
N ASN A 89 -3.40 8.55 14.44
CA ASN A 89 -2.44 9.28 15.27
C ASN A 89 -2.32 10.74 14.84
N ARG A 90 -2.45 11.63 15.82
CA ARG A 90 -2.58 13.07 15.64
C ARG A 90 -1.85 13.82 16.76
N GLN A 91 -1.25 14.95 16.43
CA GLN A 91 -0.58 15.82 17.39
C GLN A 91 -0.87 17.29 17.07
N ASP A 92 -1.68 17.90 17.94
CA ASP A 92 -2.03 19.32 17.86
C ASP A 92 -0.81 20.21 18.12
N VAL A 93 -0.76 21.35 17.43
CA VAL A 93 0.27 22.37 17.64
C VAL A 93 -0.34 23.59 18.33
N VAL A 94 0.31 24.07 19.39
CA VAL A 94 -0.17 25.15 20.28
C VAL A 94 -0.57 26.43 19.54
N PHE A 95 0.03 26.70 18.38
CA PHE A 95 -0.18 27.92 17.58
C PHE A 95 -1.02 27.71 16.31
N GLY A 96 -1.70 26.57 16.20
CA GLY A 96 -2.49 26.22 15.03
C GLY A 96 -1.85 25.11 14.19
N GLY A 97 -2.72 24.38 13.49
CA GLY A 97 -2.38 23.19 12.73
C GLY A 97 -2.21 21.92 13.57
N GLU A 98 -2.14 20.80 12.86
CA GLU A 98 -2.11 19.45 13.39
C GLU A 98 -1.13 18.60 12.58
N TRP A 99 -0.30 17.84 13.28
CA TRP A 99 0.48 16.77 12.67
C TRP A 99 -0.37 15.52 12.61
N VAL A 100 -0.52 14.95 11.40
CA VAL A 100 -1.32 13.75 11.18
C VAL A 100 -0.43 12.64 10.62
N GLU A 101 -0.48 11.47 11.23
CA GLU A 101 0.22 10.29 10.72
C GLU A 101 -0.61 9.63 9.59
N VAL A 102 0.06 9.35 8.48
CA VAL A 102 -0.51 8.80 7.26
C VAL A 102 0.33 7.65 6.72
N TYR A 103 -0.28 6.81 5.88
CA TYR A 103 0.44 5.77 5.16
C TYR A 103 0.95 6.29 3.81
N THR A 104 2.23 6.03 3.53
CA THR A 104 2.91 6.32 2.26
C THR A 104 3.55 5.06 1.70
N TRP A 105 4.09 5.12 0.49
CA TRP A 105 4.87 4.02 -0.08
C TRP A 105 6.18 3.72 0.70
N LEU A 106 6.59 4.62 1.60
CA LEU A 106 7.72 4.42 2.52
C LEU A 106 7.29 3.90 3.90
N GLY A 107 5.99 3.65 4.10
CA GLY A 107 5.40 3.32 5.39
C GLY A 107 4.78 4.53 6.07
N LYS A 108 4.78 4.53 7.41
CA LYS A 108 4.18 5.61 8.22
C LYS A 108 5.00 6.88 8.11
N ALA A 109 4.32 8.00 7.89
CA ALA A 109 4.92 9.32 7.86
C ALA A 109 3.96 10.36 8.44
N TRP A 110 4.46 11.54 8.74
CA TRP A 110 3.69 12.65 9.29
C TRP A 110 3.50 13.74 8.26
N ILE A 111 2.28 14.25 8.11
CA ILE A 111 1.98 15.46 7.35
C ILE A 111 1.55 16.56 8.32
N TYR A 112 1.79 17.82 7.95
CA TYR A 112 1.27 18.97 8.67
C TYR A 112 0.06 19.52 7.93
N VAL A 113 -1.02 19.73 8.66
CA VAL A 113 -2.29 20.26 8.16
C VAL A 113 -2.57 21.54 8.96
N GLU A 114 -2.81 22.66 8.27
CA GLU A 114 -3.16 23.96 8.88
C GLU A 114 -4.67 24.17 8.94
#